data_AF-A0A955PMV8-F1
#
_entry.id   AF-A0A955PMV8-F1
#
_cell.length_a   1.000
_cell.length_b   1.000
_cell.length_c   1.000
_cell.angle_alpha   90.00
_cell.angle_beta   90.00
_cell.angle_gamma   90.00
#
_symmetry.space_group_name_H-M   'P 1'
#
loop_
_entity.id
_entity.type
_entity.pdbx_description
1 polymer ?
#
loop_
_entity_poly.entity_id
_entity_poly.type
_entity_poly.pdbx_seq_one_letter_code
_entity_poly.pdbx_strand_id
1 'polypeptide(L)'
;MEPNPFLGVFLHAVGGLAAGSFYLPFKKVKGWSWEVYWIIGGVFSWIVTPMAVAYSLNPRLFEIIANAPSRALLGTFGFGVLWGIGGLTFGLTVRYLGLSLGYALALGLCAAFGTLIPPLADGTLPGLFQDASGLTILSGVGVCLFGIALSGRAGMVKEKELSDEEKAETIQEFNFAKGVWVAIFCGIMSACMAFAFQAGKPIAELAISMGTS
;
A
#
# COMPACT_ATOMS: atom_id res chain seq x y z
N MET A 1 -22.03 -17.00 -3.30
CA MET A 1 -21.53 -16.58 -4.62
C MET A 1 -20.48 -17.57 -5.06
N GLU A 2 -20.55 -18.08 -6.29
CA GLU A 2 -19.45 -18.91 -6.81
C GLU A 2 -18.22 -18.02 -7.09
N PRO A 3 -17.00 -18.45 -6.71
CA PRO A 3 -15.79 -17.71 -7.03
C PRO A 3 -15.63 -17.55 -8.55
N ASN A 4 -15.37 -16.33 -9.02
CA ASN A 4 -15.03 -16.06 -10.42
C ASN A 4 -13.59 -15.54 -10.52
N PRO A 5 -12.60 -16.43 -10.70
CA PRO A 5 -11.19 -16.05 -10.76
C PRO A 5 -10.86 -15.08 -11.89
N PHE A 6 -11.50 -15.23 -13.05
CA PHE A 6 -11.26 -14.34 -14.20
C PHE A 6 -11.72 -12.91 -13.91
N LEU A 7 -12.90 -12.74 -13.32
CA LEU A 7 -13.38 -11.45 -12.88
C LEU A 7 -12.44 -10.86 -11.81
N GLY A 8 -12.00 -11.67 -10.86
CA GLY A 8 -11.03 -11.24 -9.84
C GLY A 8 -9.72 -10.72 -10.43
N VAL A 9 -9.12 -11.47 -11.36
CA VAL A 9 -7.89 -11.07 -12.07
C VAL A 9 -8.11 -9.82 -12.91
N PHE A 10 -9.23 -9.73 -13.63
CA PHE A 10 -9.57 -8.55 -14.42
C PHE A 10 -9.71 -7.30 -13.54
N LEU A 11 -10.45 -7.38 -12.43
CA LEU A 11 -10.59 -6.27 -11.48
C LEU A 11 -9.25 -5.89 -10.86
N HIS A 12 -8.38 -6.86 -10.57
CA HIS A 12 -7.01 -6.59 -10.12
C HIS A 12 -6.20 -5.83 -11.18
N ALA A 13 -6.30 -6.22 -12.46
CA ALA A 13 -5.61 -5.56 -13.55
C ALA A 13 -6.11 -4.11 -13.75
N VAL A 14 -7.42 -3.88 -13.68
CA VAL A 14 -8.01 -2.53 -13.72
C VAL A 14 -7.54 -1.69 -12.54
N GLY A 15 -7.54 -2.26 -11.33
CA GLY A 15 -7.03 -1.59 -10.13
C GLY A 15 -5.55 -1.23 -10.25
N GLY A 16 -4.72 -2.14 -10.77
CA GLY A 16 -3.30 -1.91 -11.04
C GLY A 16 -3.07 -0.82 -12.08
N LEU A 17 -3.85 -0.81 -13.16
CA LEU A 17 -3.79 0.24 -14.19
C LEU A 17 -4.18 1.61 -13.61
N ALA A 18 -5.26 1.67 -12.83
CA ALA A 18 -5.67 2.90 -12.14
C ALA A 18 -4.60 3.39 -11.16
N ALA A 19 -4.03 2.49 -10.34
CA ALA A 19 -2.95 2.79 -9.41
C ALA A 19 -1.61 3.16 -10.09
N GLY A 20 -1.36 2.70 -11.31
CA GLY A 20 -0.19 3.13 -12.09
C GLY A 20 -0.38 4.48 -12.80
N SER A 21 -1.62 4.81 -13.15
CA SER A 21 -1.94 5.99 -13.98
C SER A 21 -2.44 7.20 -13.20
N PHE A 22 -2.83 7.07 -11.91
CA PHE A 22 -3.44 8.16 -11.14
C PHE A 22 -2.58 9.44 -11.05
N TYR A 23 -1.26 9.33 -11.20
CA TYR A 23 -0.36 10.47 -11.14
C TYR A 23 -0.28 11.25 -12.46
N LEU A 24 -0.66 10.64 -13.60
CA LEU A 24 -0.53 11.25 -14.94
C LEU A 24 -1.30 12.58 -15.08
N PRO A 25 -2.54 12.72 -14.57
CA PRO A 25 -3.27 13.98 -14.61
C PRO A 25 -2.57 15.12 -13.85
N PHE A 26 -1.76 14.84 -12.82
CA PHE A 26 -1.05 15.89 -12.07
C PHE A 26 -0.06 16.66 -12.93
N LYS A 27 0.45 16.09 -14.03
CA LYS A 27 1.28 16.83 -15.01
C LYS A 27 0.54 18.01 -15.67
N LYS A 28 -0.80 18.00 -15.66
CA LYS A 28 -1.63 19.08 -16.23
C LYS A 28 -1.93 20.19 -15.22
N VAL A 29 -1.68 19.97 -13.92
CA VAL A 29 -1.88 20.98 -12.87
C VAL A 29 -0.73 21.97 -12.93
N LYS A 30 -1.02 23.24 -13.23
CA LYS A 30 -0.03 24.32 -13.33
C LYS A 30 -0.33 25.40 -12.30
N GLY A 31 0.72 26.00 -11.73
CA GLY A 31 0.61 27.13 -10.80
C GLY A 31 0.27 26.74 -9.36
N TRP A 32 0.25 25.45 -9.01
CA TRP A 32 0.04 24.96 -7.65
C TRP A 32 1.35 24.37 -7.13
N SER A 33 1.63 24.54 -5.83
CA SER A 33 2.74 23.83 -5.20
C SER A 33 2.42 22.33 -5.13
N TRP A 34 3.47 21.50 -5.04
CA TRP A 34 3.34 20.06 -4.95
C TRP A 34 2.45 19.63 -3.78
N GLU A 35 2.64 20.26 -2.63
CA GLU A 35 1.90 19.99 -1.40
C GLU A 35 0.41 20.25 -1.58
N VAL A 36 0.05 21.37 -2.23
CA VAL A 36 -1.35 21.79 -2.38
C VAL A 36 -2.13 20.82 -3.25
N TYR A 37 -1.63 20.49 -4.45
CA TYR A 37 -2.36 19.55 -5.31
C TYR A 37 -2.32 18.12 -4.76
N TRP A 38 -1.27 17.73 -4.03
CA TRP A 38 -1.18 16.42 -3.42
C TRP A 38 -2.18 16.25 -2.26
N ILE A 39 -2.31 17.27 -1.40
CA ILE A 39 -3.32 17.28 -0.32
C ILE A 39 -4.72 17.23 -0.91
N ILE A 40 -5.02 18.07 -1.90
CA ILE A 40 -6.35 18.10 -2.53
C ILE A 40 -6.64 16.77 -3.23
N GLY A 41 -5.69 16.23 -3.98
CA GLY A 41 -5.80 14.91 -4.60
C GLY A 41 -6.02 13.79 -3.58
N GLY A 42 -5.31 13.83 -2.44
CA GLY A 42 -5.48 12.89 -1.34
C GLY A 42 -6.85 12.97 -0.68
N VAL A 43 -7.36 14.17 -0.38
CA VAL A 43 -8.71 14.37 0.18
C VAL A 43 -9.77 13.79 -0.76
N PHE A 44 -9.67 14.06 -2.06
CA PHE A 44 -10.61 13.50 -3.02
C PHE A 44 -10.49 11.98 -3.15
N SER A 45 -9.27 11.43 -3.16
CA SER A 45 -9.03 10.00 -3.41
C SER A 45 -9.31 9.12 -2.18
N TRP A 46 -9.09 9.64 -0.97
CA TRP A 46 -9.17 8.86 0.27
C TRP A 46 -10.40 9.18 1.11
N ILE A 47 -11.05 10.33 0.92
CA ILE A 47 -12.22 10.74 1.71
C ILE A 47 -13.43 10.87 0.80
N VAL A 48 -13.42 11.83 -0.14
CA VAL A 48 -14.61 12.19 -0.93
C VAL A 48 -15.08 11.04 -1.81
N THR A 49 -14.19 10.47 -2.62
CA THR A 49 -14.55 9.40 -3.57
C THR A 49 -14.99 8.12 -2.85
N PRO A 50 -14.24 7.60 -1.85
CA PRO A 50 -14.68 6.41 -1.12
C PRO A 50 -16.01 6.63 -0.39
N MET A 51 -16.23 7.80 0.22
CA MET A 51 -17.51 8.12 0.86
C MET A 51 -18.66 8.20 -0.14
N ALA A 52 -18.46 8.87 -1.28
CA ALA A 52 -19.48 9.00 -2.32
C ALA A 52 -19.86 7.63 -2.89
N VAL A 53 -18.87 6.79 -3.21
CA VAL A 53 -19.09 5.42 -3.69
C VAL A 53 -19.79 4.60 -2.63
N ALA A 54 -19.30 4.59 -1.39
CA ALA A 54 -19.91 3.83 -0.29
C ALA A 54 -21.36 4.25 -0.03
N TYR A 55 -21.66 5.56 -0.06
CA TYR A 55 -23.03 6.06 0.11
C TYR A 55 -23.93 5.71 -1.08
N SER A 56 -23.40 5.77 -2.31
CA SER A 56 -24.16 5.39 -3.51
C SER A 56 -24.51 3.90 -3.54
N LEU A 57 -23.63 3.04 -3.03
CA LEU A 57 -23.87 1.60 -2.88
C LEU A 57 -24.75 1.29 -1.67
N ASN A 58 -24.67 2.10 -0.62
CA ASN A 58 -25.40 1.92 0.62
C ASN A 58 -25.86 3.25 1.22
N PRO A 59 -27.12 3.64 1.00
CA PRO A 59 -27.68 4.89 1.52
C PRO A 59 -27.68 4.98 3.06
N ARG A 60 -27.51 3.85 3.78
CA ARG A 60 -27.43 3.78 5.24
C ARG A 60 -25.99 3.79 5.78
N LEU A 61 -25.01 4.18 4.96
CA LEU A 61 -23.60 4.26 5.35
C LEU A 61 -23.38 4.92 6.72
N PHE A 62 -23.99 6.09 6.94
CA PHE A 62 -23.80 6.84 8.18
C PHE A 62 -24.46 6.18 9.39
N GLU A 63 -25.57 5.45 9.18
CA GLU A 63 -26.22 4.68 10.23
C GLU A 63 -25.36 3.47 10.63
N ILE A 64 -24.75 2.80 9.65
CA ILE A 64 -23.80 1.70 9.90
C ILE A 64 -22.60 2.20 10.70
N ILE A 65 -21.99 3.31 10.27
CA ILE A 65 -20.84 3.90 10.98
C ILE A 65 -21.23 4.32 12.40
N ALA A 66 -22.40 4.93 12.59
CA ALA A 66 -22.87 5.37 13.90
C ALA A 66 -23.15 4.21 14.88
N ASN A 67 -23.57 3.04 14.37
CA ASN A 67 -23.86 1.85 15.17
C ASN A 67 -22.69 0.84 15.22
N ALA A 68 -21.59 1.12 14.53
CA ALA A 68 -20.43 0.24 14.50
C ALA A 68 -19.72 0.20 15.86
N PRO A 69 -19.14 -0.95 16.27
CA PRO A 69 -18.38 -1.05 17.50
C PRO A 69 -17.21 -0.05 17.53
N SER A 70 -17.08 0.74 18.59
CA SER A 70 -16.03 1.77 18.70
C SER A 70 -14.62 1.21 18.53
N ARG A 71 -14.38 -0.03 18.97
CA ARG A 71 -13.08 -0.71 18.79
C ARG A 71 -12.77 -0.98 17.32
N ALA A 72 -13.77 -1.34 16.51
CA ALA A 72 -13.61 -1.57 15.08
C ALA A 72 -13.34 -0.25 14.35
N LEU A 73 -14.07 0.82 14.70
CA LEU A 73 -13.85 2.16 14.17
C LEU A 73 -12.43 2.68 14.50
N LEU A 74 -12.04 2.65 15.77
CA LEU A 74 -10.72 3.10 16.23
C LEU A 74 -9.59 2.26 15.65
N GLY A 75 -9.76 0.93 15.56
CA GLY A 75 -8.78 0.04 14.94
C GLY A 75 -8.60 0.33 13.46
N THR A 76 -9.70 0.42 12.71
CA THR A 76 -9.68 0.73 11.27
C THR A 76 -9.04 2.09 11.01
N PHE A 77 -9.42 3.11 11.78
CA PHE A 77 -8.85 4.45 11.67
C PHE A 77 -7.36 4.47 12.04
N GLY A 78 -6.99 3.87 13.18
CA GLY A 78 -5.60 3.86 13.66
C GLY A 78 -4.65 3.17 12.68
N PHE A 79 -5.02 1.99 12.17
CA PHE A 79 -4.24 1.31 11.14
C PHE A 79 -4.25 2.05 9.79
N GLY A 80 -5.33 2.76 9.46
CA GLY A 80 -5.39 3.66 8.31
C GLY A 80 -4.42 4.84 8.43
N VAL A 81 -4.25 5.42 9.63
CA VAL A 81 -3.24 6.45 9.90
C VAL A 81 -1.82 5.89 9.71
N LEU A 82 -1.54 4.69 10.24
CA LEU A 82 -0.24 4.03 10.03
C LEU A 82 0.03 3.77 8.56
N TRP A 83 -0.96 3.31 7.79
CA TRP A 83 -0.84 3.18 6.34
C TRP A 83 -0.55 4.52 5.66
N GLY A 84 -1.21 5.61 6.08
CA GLY A 84 -0.95 6.97 5.59
C GLY A 84 0.50 7.42 5.85
N ILE A 85 1.05 7.12 7.04
CA ILE A 85 2.47 7.33 7.36
C ILE A 85 3.38 6.52 6.42
N GLY A 86 2.99 5.28 6.09
CA GLY A 86 3.62 4.48 5.03
C GLY A 86 3.66 5.22 3.69
N GLY A 87 2.54 5.79 3.26
CA GLY A 87 2.46 6.60 2.02
C GLY A 87 3.35 7.84 2.03
N LEU A 88 3.51 8.53 3.16
CA LEU A 88 4.42 9.67 3.28
C LEU A 88 5.89 9.23 3.21
N THR A 89 6.23 8.13 3.86
CA THR A 89 7.60 7.59 3.87
C THR A 89 7.98 6.93 2.55
N PHE A 90 7.01 6.47 1.75
CA PHE A 90 7.23 6.07 0.36
C PHE A 90 7.87 7.20 -0.48
N GLY A 91 7.35 8.42 -0.35
CA GLY A 91 7.92 9.59 -1.04
C GLY A 91 9.36 9.87 -0.61
N LEU A 92 9.68 9.70 0.67
CA LEU A 92 11.04 9.83 1.19
C LEU A 92 11.96 8.71 0.69
N THR A 93 11.48 7.47 0.59
CA THR A 93 12.23 6.36 -0.02
C THR A 93 12.63 6.69 -1.45
N VAL A 94 11.69 7.19 -2.26
CA VAL A 94 11.95 7.60 -3.64
C VAL A 94 12.91 8.78 -3.70
N ARG A 95 12.83 9.72 -2.75
CA ARG A 95 13.74 10.87 -2.63
C ARG A 95 15.18 10.44 -2.35
N TYR A 96 15.40 9.42 -1.52
CA TYR A 96 16.74 8.95 -1.15
C TYR A 96 17.33 7.89 -2.10
N LEU A 97 16.50 7.08 -2.74
CA LEU A 97 16.94 5.94 -3.57
C LEU A 97 16.67 6.12 -5.07
N GLY A 98 15.86 7.12 -5.44
CA GLY A 98 15.38 7.31 -6.79
C GLY A 98 14.16 6.46 -7.12
N LEU A 99 13.57 6.73 -8.29
CA LEU A 99 12.34 6.07 -8.74
C LEU A 99 12.50 4.55 -8.87
N SER A 100 13.55 4.07 -9.55
CA SER A 100 13.71 2.63 -9.82
C SER A 100 13.90 1.82 -8.53
N LEU A 101 14.94 2.15 -7.76
CA LEU A 101 15.29 1.39 -6.55
C LEU A 101 14.27 1.63 -5.43
N GLY A 102 13.80 2.87 -5.27
CA GLY A 102 12.83 3.22 -4.24
C GLY A 102 11.48 2.52 -4.42
N TYR A 103 10.95 2.45 -5.64
CA TYR A 103 9.72 1.71 -5.92
C TYR A 103 9.90 0.20 -5.69
N ALA A 104 11.01 -0.37 -6.17
CA ALA A 104 11.27 -1.80 -6.02
C ALA A 104 11.30 -2.21 -4.53
N LEU A 105 12.07 -1.49 -3.71
CA LEU A 105 12.17 -1.76 -2.28
C LEU A 105 10.84 -1.50 -1.56
N ALA A 106 10.23 -0.33 -1.72
CA ALA A 106 9.05 0.03 -0.94
C ALA A 106 7.83 -0.85 -1.29
N LEU A 107 7.54 -1.05 -2.58
CA LEU A 107 6.40 -1.87 -3.00
C LEU A 107 6.65 -3.36 -2.74
N GLY A 108 7.87 -3.83 -2.97
CA GLY A 108 8.21 -5.22 -2.73
C GLY A 108 8.19 -5.60 -1.25
N LEU A 109 8.70 -4.72 -0.37
CA LEU A 109 8.61 -4.90 1.08
C LEU A 109 7.17 -4.77 1.56
N CYS A 110 6.38 -3.83 1.03
CA CYS A 110 4.95 -3.74 1.32
C CYS A 110 4.22 -5.04 0.95
N ALA A 111 4.50 -5.63 -0.21
CA ALA A 111 3.90 -6.89 -0.63
C ALA A 111 4.29 -8.05 0.29
N ALA A 112 5.58 -8.17 0.61
CA ALA A 112 6.08 -9.21 1.51
C ALA A 112 5.49 -9.07 2.93
N PHE A 113 5.55 -7.88 3.51
CA PHE A 113 5.04 -7.63 4.85
C PHE A 113 3.51 -7.71 4.92
N GLY A 114 2.80 -7.18 3.92
CA GLY A 114 1.34 -7.29 3.83
C GLY A 114 0.85 -8.73 3.72
N THR A 115 1.69 -9.62 3.17
CA THR A 115 1.37 -11.05 3.06
C THR A 115 1.73 -11.83 4.33
N LEU A 116 2.88 -11.53 4.95
CA LEU A 116 3.43 -12.36 6.02
C LEU A 116 3.06 -11.88 7.43
N ILE A 117 2.96 -10.57 7.66
CA ILE A 117 2.74 -10.00 9.00
C ILE A 117 1.33 -10.33 9.52
N PRO A 118 0.23 -10.20 8.75
CA PRO A 118 -1.10 -10.50 9.29
C PRO A 118 -1.25 -11.97 9.75
N PRO A 119 -0.89 -12.99 8.94
CA PRO A 119 -0.94 -14.38 9.41
C PRO A 119 0.01 -14.69 10.57
N LEU A 120 1.15 -13.99 10.66
CA LEU A 120 2.05 -14.10 11.81
C LEU A 120 1.38 -13.55 13.08
N ALA A 121 0.72 -12.38 13.00
CA ALA A 121 0.05 -11.75 14.12
C ALA A 121 -1.16 -12.57 14.62
N ASP A 122 -1.90 -13.21 13.71
CA ASP A 122 -3.09 -13.99 14.04
C ASP A 122 -2.78 -15.49 14.29
N GLY A 123 -1.51 -15.88 14.27
CA GLY A 123 -1.06 -17.26 14.54
C GLY A 123 -1.40 -18.28 13.43
N THR A 124 -1.84 -17.82 12.27
CA THR A 124 -2.26 -18.65 11.13
C THR A 124 -1.15 -18.89 10.10
N LEU A 125 0.04 -18.29 10.30
CA LEU A 125 1.20 -18.46 9.43
C LEU A 125 1.57 -19.92 9.12
N PRO A 126 1.54 -20.87 10.07
CA PRO A 126 1.82 -22.29 9.76
C PRO A 126 0.88 -22.87 8.71
N GLY A 127 -0.37 -22.39 8.64
CA GLY A 127 -1.34 -22.83 7.64
C GLY A 127 -0.92 -22.55 6.20
N LEU A 128 -0.15 -21.46 5.97
CA LEU A 128 0.37 -21.15 4.63
C LEU A 128 1.34 -22.21 4.09
N PHE A 129 1.94 -23.03 4.96
CA PHE A 129 2.85 -24.10 4.54
C PHE A 129 2.14 -25.43 4.31
N GLN A 130 0.85 -25.52 4.63
CA GLN A 130 0.10 -26.78 4.61
C GLN A 130 -0.70 -26.98 3.32
N ASP A 131 -1.10 -25.90 2.65
CA ASP A 131 -1.90 -25.98 1.44
C ASP A 131 -1.19 -25.40 0.19
N ALA A 132 -1.60 -25.88 -0.99
CA ALA A 132 -0.98 -25.49 -2.25
C ALA A 132 -1.13 -23.99 -2.54
N SER A 133 -2.23 -23.36 -2.08
CA SER A 133 -2.47 -21.93 -2.22
C SER A 133 -1.45 -21.09 -1.43
N GLY A 134 -1.20 -21.47 -0.18
CA GLY A 134 -0.26 -20.82 0.72
C GLY A 134 1.17 -20.98 0.21
N LEU A 135 1.55 -22.17 -0.27
CA LEU A 135 2.85 -22.40 -0.91
C LEU A 135 3.04 -21.57 -2.18
N THR A 136 1.98 -21.37 -2.96
CA THR A 136 1.98 -20.48 -4.14
C THR A 136 2.20 -19.03 -3.73
N ILE A 137 1.50 -18.56 -2.68
CA ILE A 137 1.67 -17.21 -2.12
C ILE A 137 3.10 -17.02 -1.60
N LEU A 138 3.62 -17.96 -0.81
CA LEU A 138 4.97 -17.91 -0.24
C LEU A 138 6.05 -17.92 -1.34
N SER A 139 5.85 -18.70 -2.40
CA SER A 139 6.74 -18.72 -3.56
C SER A 139 6.71 -17.38 -4.29
N GLY A 140 5.52 -16.77 -4.47
CA GLY A 140 5.39 -15.42 -5.01
C GLY A 140 6.14 -14.37 -4.18
N VAL A 141 5.98 -14.40 -2.85
CA VAL A 141 6.74 -13.53 -1.93
C VAL A 141 8.24 -13.76 -2.06
N GLY A 142 8.68 -15.01 -2.15
CA GLY A 142 10.09 -15.36 -2.35
C GLY A 142 10.68 -14.78 -3.64
N VAL A 143 9.95 -14.88 -4.75
CA VAL A 143 10.33 -14.28 -6.04
C VAL A 143 10.40 -12.75 -5.94
N CYS A 144 9.42 -12.11 -5.27
CA CYS A 144 9.44 -10.67 -5.03
C CYS A 144 10.69 -10.25 -4.22
N LEU A 145 10.95 -10.91 -3.10
CA LEU A 145 12.12 -10.63 -2.25
C LEU A 145 13.43 -10.83 -2.99
N PHE A 146 13.52 -11.85 -3.84
CA PHE A 146 14.68 -12.09 -4.69
C PHE A 146 14.89 -10.95 -5.70
N GLY A 147 13.83 -10.50 -6.37
CA GLY A 147 13.89 -9.36 -7.31
C GLY A 147 14.30 -8.05 -6.62
N ILE A 148 13.82 -7.81 -5.39
CA ILE A 148 14.25 -6.68 -4.56
C ILE A 148 15.75 -6.78 -4.23
N ALA A 149 16.22 -7.96 -3.83
CA ALA A 149 17.63 -8.18 -3.50
C ALA A 149 18.54 -7.91 -4.70
N LEU A 150 18.16 -8.36 -5.90
CA LEU A 150 18.87 -8.05 -7.13
C LEU A 150 18.87 -6.55 -7.45
N SER A 151 17.72 -5.89 -7.32
CA SER A 151 17.58 -4.45 -7.55
C SER A 151 18.41 -3.62 -6.56
N GLY A 152 18.39 -4.02 -5.29
CA GLY A 152 19.21 -3.43 -4.22
C GLY A 152 20.70 -3.59 -4.49
N ARG A 153 21.13 -4.80 -4.88
CA ARG A 153 22.52 -5.05 -5.24
C ARG A 153 22.97 -4.22 -6.45
N ALA A 154 22.14 -4.13 -7.49
CA ALA A 154 22.42 -3.28 -8.65
C ALA A 154 22.54 -1.80 -8.24
N GLY A 155 21.66 -1.32 -7.34
CA GLY A 155 21.73 0.01 -6.77
C GLY A 155 23.02 0.29 -6.00
N MET A 156 23.48 -0.67 -5.18
CA MET A 156 24.74 -0.56 -4.43
C MET A 156 25.97 -0.55 -5.34
N VAL A 157 25.96 -1.35 -6.41
CA VAL A 157 27.06 -1.35 -7.40
C VAL A 157 27.11 0.01 -8.11
N LYS A 158 25.97 0.52 -8.58
CA LYS A 158 25.86 1.85 -9.19
C LYS A 158 26.33 2.96 -8.24
N GLU A 159 25.98 2.90 -6.96
CA GLU A 159 26.46 3.87 -5.96
C GLU A 159 27.98 3.87 -5.79
N LYS A 160 28.64 2.70 -5.90
CA LYS A 160 30.10 2.59 -5.80
C LYS A 160 30.83 3.08 -7.05
N GLU A 161 30.17 3.07 -8.20
CA GLU A 161 30.74 3.49 -9.48
C GLU A 161 30.63 5.00 -9.73
N LEU A 162 29.64 5.66 -9.13
CA LEU A 162 29.41 7.10 -9.30
C LEU A 162 30.29 7.94 -8.36
N SER A 163 30.84 9.04 -8.88
CA SER A 163 31.44 10.10 -8.06
C SER A 163 30.35 10.81 -7.23
N ASP A 164 30.75 11.54 -6.19
CA ASP A 164 29.80 12.29 -5.36
C ASP A 164 29.09 13.42 -6.14
N GLU A 165 29.74 13.95 -7.19
CA GLU A 165 29.15 14.92 -8.11
C GLU A 165 28.09 14.26 -9.02
N GLU A 166 28.36 13.07 -9.56
CA GLU A 166 27.42 12.34 -10.41
C GLU A 166 26.19 11.84 -9.64
N LYS A 167 26.38 11.50 -8.34
CA LYS A 167 25.27 11.19 -7.43
C LYS A 167 24.35 12.40 -7.24
N ALA A 168 24.93 13.58 -7.01
CA ALA A 168 24.20 14.82 -6.80
C ALA A 168 23.46 15.32 -8.05
N GLU A 169 24.01 15.07 -9.26
CA GLU A 169 23.34 15.39 -10.52
C GLU A 169 22.09 14.54 -10.77
N THR A 170 22.10 13.27 -10.32
CA THR A 170 20.97 12.36 -10.55
C THR A 170 19.87 12.54 -9.49
N ILE A 171 20.26 12.61 -8.20
CA ILE A 171 19.36 12.77 -7.06
C ILE A 171 20.11 13.59 -6.00
N GLN A 172 19.70 14.85 -5.79
CA GLN A 172 20.39 15.77 -4.88
C GLN A 172 20.53 15.25 -3.44
N GLU A 173 19.61 14.41 -2.98
CA GLU A 173 19.60 13.86 -1.61
C GLU A 173 19.83 12.35 -1.58
N PHE A 174 20.51 11.78 -2.59
CA PHE A 174 20.75 10.34 -2.62
C PHE A 174 21.46 9.86 -1.35
N ASN A 175 20.89 8.84 -0.71
CA ASN A 175 21.51 8.17 0.43
C ASN A 175 20.98 6.74 0.56
N PHE A 176 21.82 5.77 0.21
CA PHE A 176 21.40 4.37 0.18
C PHE A 176 20.95 3.83 1.55
N ALA A 177 21.78 4.02 2.58
CA ALA A 177 21.48 3.50 3.92
C ALA A 177 20.21 4.11 4.51
N LYS A 178 20.06 5.45 4.44
CA LYS A 178 18.83 6.13 4.90
C LYS A 178 17.63 5.67 4.09
N GLY A 179 17.77 5.59 2.77
CA GLY A 179 16.70 5.18 1.88
C GLY A 179 16.21 3.75 2.15
N VAL A 180 17.11 2.78 2.40
CA VAL A 180 16.75 1.40 2.74
C VAL A 180 16.01 1.33 4.07
N TRP A 181 16.48 2.02 5.11
CA TRP A 181 15.78 2.05 6.40
C TRP A 181 14.38 2.66 6.29
N VAL A 182 14.25 3.76 5.55
CA VAL A 182 12.95 4.39 5.29
C VAL A 182 12.06 3.47 4.45
N ALA A 183 12.62 2.71 3.49
CA ALA A 183 11.86 1.74 2.70
C ALA A 183 11.31 0.57 3.54
N ILE A 184 12.11 0.06 4.50
CA ILE A 184 11.66 -0.97 5.44
C ILE A 184 10.53 -0.45 6.31
N PHE A 185 10.70 0.72 6.90
CA PHE A 185 9.66 1.37 7.70
C PHE A 185 8.38 1.61 6.87
N CYS A 186 8.53 2.16 5.66
CA CYS A 186 7.45 2.36 4.70
C CYS A 186 6.70 1.05 4.42
N GLY A 187 7.41 -0.05 4.15
CA GLY A 187 6.80 -1.36 3.89
C GLY A 187 5.98 -1.86 5.08
N ILE A 188 6.53 -1.78 6.30
CA ILE A 188 5.84 -2.25 7.52
C ILE A 188 4.59 -1.40 7.78
N MET A 189 4.71 -0.08 7.71
CA MET A 189 3.58 0.84 7.90
C MET A 189 2.52 0.67 6.82
N SER A 190 2.93 0.43 5.56
CA SER A 190 1.98 0.17 4.47
C SER A 190 1.23 -1.15 4.65
N ALA A 191 1.86 -2.16 5.27
CA ALA A 191 1.18 -3.41 5.62
C ALA A 191 0.05 -3.22 6.66
N CYS A 192 0.02 -2.10 7.40
CA CYS A 192 -1.09 -1.77 8.30
C CYS A 192 -2.45 -1.67 7.60
N MET A 193 -2.51 -1.47 6.28
CA MET A 193 -3.77 -1.55 5.53
C MET A 193 -4.49 -2.89 5.74
N ALA A 194 -3.74 -4.00 5.75
CA ALA A 194 -4.33 -5.32 5.99
C ALA A 194 -4.98 -5.39 7.37
N PHE A 195 -4.31 -4.85 8.39
CA PHE A 195 -4.85 -4.75 9.75
C PHE A 195 -6.06 -3.81 9.85
N ALA A 196 -6.10 -2.73 9.08
CA ALA A 196 -7.28 -1.86 9.00
C ALA A 196 -8.49 -2.63 8.47
N PHE A 197 -8.32 -3.43 7.40
CA PHE A 197 -9.39 -4.29 6.89
C PHE A 197 -9.82 -5.37 7.88
N GLN A 198 -8.87 -5.98 8.60
CA GLN A 198 -9.19 -6.95 9.65
C GLN A 198 -9.99 -6.32 10.79
N ALA A 199 -9.56 -5.14 11.27
CA ALA A 199 -10.25 -4.39 12.31
C ALA A 199 -11.63 -3.90 11.87
N GLY A 200 -11.82 -3.68 10.56
CA GLY A 200 -13.08 -3.26 9.96
C GLY A 200 -14.09 -4.39 9.72
N LYS A 201 -13.73 -5.66 9.89
CA LYS A 201 -14.65 -6.81 9.69
C LYS A 201 -15.99 -6.65 10.43
N PRO A 202 -16.04 -6.23 11.72
CA PRO A 202 -17.32 -6.03 12.41
C PRO A 202 -18.19 -4.93 11.80
N ILE A 203 -17.60 -3.94 11.12
CA ILE A 203 -18.35 -2.89 10.40
C ILE A 203 -19.02 -3.49 9.17
N ALA A 204 -18.30 -4.34 8.43
CA ALA A 204 -18.84 -5.05 7.27
C ALA A 204 -19.94 -6.04 7.67
N GLU A 205 -19.77 -6.78 8.77
CA GLU A 205 -20.79 -7.68 9.31
C GLU A 205 -22.05 -6.92 9.74
N LEU A 206 -21.92 -5.76 10.36
CA LEU A 206 -23.04 -4.88 10.67
C LEU A 206 -23.74 -4.37 9.40
N ALA A 207 -22.98 -3.98 8.38
CA ALA A 207 -23.57 -3.58 7.10
C ALA A 207 -24.42 -4.70 6.48
N ILE A 208 -23.92 -5.94 6.53
CA ILE A 208 -24.65 -7.13 6.05
C ILE A 208 -25.91 -7.37 6.88
N SER A 209 -25.82 -7.33 8.21
CA SER A 209 -26.97 -7.56 9.09
C SER A 209 -28.06 -6.50 8.93
N MET A 210 -27.68 -5.28 8.55
CA MET A 210 -28.63 -4.24 8.20
C MET A 210 -29.29 -4.46 6.83
N GLY A 211 -28.79 -5.35 5.97
CA GLY A 211 -29.38 -5.70 4.67
C GLY A 211 -28.60 -5.20 3.46
N THR A 212 -27.29 -5.01 3.61
CA THR A 212 -26.37 -4.74 2.49
C THR A 212 -25.89 -6.07 1.91
N SER A 213 -25.98 -6.25 0.60
CA SER A 213 -25.60 -7.48 -0.13
C SER A 213 -24.22 -7.41 -0.76
#